data_AF-A0A6G1X100-F1
#
_entry.id   AF-A0A6G1X100-F1
#
_cell.length_a   1.000
_cell.length_b   1.000
_cell.length_c   1.000
_cell.angle_alpha   90.00
_cell.angle_beta   90.00
_cell.angle_gamma   90.00
#
_symmetry.space_group_name_H-M   'P 1'
#
loop_
_entity.id
_entity.type
_entity.pdbx_description
1 polymer ?
#
loop_
_entity_poly.entity_id
_entity_poly.type
_entity_poly.pdbx_seq_one_letter_code
_entity_poly.pdbx_strand_id
1 'polypeptide(L)'
;MKLVLASVQDPAAKNISMRLLKDYDFKKSPSLTNAYVYGNVTLMTIAGEVTRITELPIDAEEVIVASRHASESGVPTLAVHVPGEVMKMGLAEASPSTVKTALRTLVEMRDKLGLTYDVSLEATHHGPTRLDVPVTFVEIGSSPEQWHDKKAGEAVARAIMAAATLPMKCRHAIGLGGPHYAF
;
A
#
# COMPACT_ATOMS: atom_id res chain seq x y z
N MET A 1 -6.27 9.78 -12.38
CA MET A 1 -4.92 9.80 -11.75
C MET A 1 -4.96 8.92 -10.52
N LYS A 2 -3.91 8.13 -10.27
CA LYS A 2 -3.76 7.36 -9.02
C LYS A 2 -2.80 8.03 -8.05
N LEU A 3 -3.15 8.04 -6.78
CA LEU A 3 -2.31 8.62 -5.71
C LEU A 3 -1.63 7.50 -4.92
N VAL A 4 -0.31 7.57 -4.79
CA VAL A 4 0.44 6.80 -3.80
C VAL A 4 0.66 7.70 -2.59
N LEU A 5 0.11 7.30 -1.44
CA LEU A 5 0.16 8.10 -0.21
C LEU A 5 1.07 7.44 0.81
N ALA A 6 1.95 8.22 1.42
CA ALA A 6 2.91 7.74 2.42
C ALA A 6 3.02 8.73 3.59
N SER A 7 3.16 8.23 4.82
CA SER A 7 3.44 9.09 5.97
C SER A 7 4.94 9.33 6.13
N VAL A 8 5.34 10.58 6.40
CA VAL A 8 6.73 10.91 6.77
C VAL A 8 7.09 10.46 8.20
N GLN A 9 6.15 9.90 8.96
CA GLN A 9 6.43 9.30 10.27
C GLN A 9 6.64 7.78 10.19
N ASP A 10 6.27 7.16 9.07
CA ASP A 10 6.33 5.72 8.89
C ASP A 10 7.67 5.31 8.23
N PRO A 11 8.53 4.52 8.91
CA PRO A 11 9.82 4.10 8.36
C PRO A 11 9.70 3.18 7.14
N ALA A 12 8.69 2.31 7.09
CA ALA A 12 8.44 1.47 5.91
C ALA A 12 7.98 2.34 4.74
N ALA A 13 7.06 3.27 4.98
CA ALA A 13 6.58 4.20 3.95
C ALA A 13 7.73 5.05 3.37
N LYS A 14 8.68 5.50 4.20
CA LYS A 14 9.90 6.17 3.75
C LYS A 14 10.76 5.27 2.87
N ASN A 15 11.00 4.03 3.32
CA ASN A 15 11.77 3.03 2.56
C ASN A 15 11.17 2.81 1.17
N ILE A 16 9.86 2.54 1.11
CA ILE A 16 9.11 2.35 -0.14
C ILE A 16 9.18 3.60 -1.02
N SER A 17 8.95 4.79 -0.45
CA SER A 17 9.01 6.06 -1.18
C SER A 17 10.39 6.31 -1.79
N MET A 18 11.47 6.05 -1.06
CA MET A 18 12.83 6.14 -1.59
C MET A 18 13.04 5.19 -2.76
N ARG A 19 12.47 3.98 -2.71
CA ARG A 19 12.55 3.03 -3.83
C ARG A 19 11.75 3.46 -5.03
N LEU A 20 10.53 3.98 -4.85
CA LEU A 20 9.73 4.57 -5.93
C LEU A 20 10.50 5.67 -6.66
N LEU A 21 11.09 6.62 -5.92
CA LEU A 21 11.84 7.73 -6.49
C LEU A 21 13.16 7.31 -7.15
N LYS A 22 13.75 6.20 -6.72
CA LYS A 22 15.01 5.69 -7.27
C LYS A 22 14.78 4.86 -8.53
N ASP A 23 13.76 4.00 -8.53
CA ASP A 23 13.58 2.96 -9.54
C ASP A 23 12.66 3.40 -10.68
N TYR A 24 11.98 4.55 -10.53
CA TYR A 24 11.09 5.16 -11.53
C TYR A 24 11.39 6.65 -11.67
N ASP A 25 11.21 7.21 -12.87
CA ASP A 25 11.58 8.61 -13.19
C ASP A 25 10.55 9.63 -12.68
N PHE A 26 10.22 9.56 -11.39
CA PHE A 26 9.35 10.52 -10.72
C PHE A 26 9.97 11.92 -10.73
N LYS A 27 9.22 12.91 -11.24
CA LYS A 27 9.62 14.32 -11.24
C LYS A 27 8.91 15.05 -10.11
N LYS A 28 9.64 15.90 -9.40
CA LYS A 28 9.05 16.75 -8.36
C LYS A 28 7.96 17.64 -8.97
N SER A 29 6.78 17.67 -8.38
CA SER A 29 5.69 18.54 -8.83
C SER A 29 6.05 20.01 -8.60
N PRO A 30 5.83 20.91 -9.58
CA PRO A 30 6.03 22.34 -9.38
C PRO A 30 4.88 22.99 -8.58
N SER A 31 3.70 22.38 -8.56
CA SER A 31 2.47 22.97 -7.98
C SER A 31 2.00 22.28 -6.70
N LEU A 32 2.44 21.04 -6.46
CA LEU A 32 2.03 20.26 -5.30
C LEU A 32 3.18 20.10 -4.31
N THR A 33 2.96 20.50 -3.07
CA THR A 33 3.92 20.33 -1.97
C THR A 33 4.10 18.84 -1.66
N ASN A 34 5.35 18.42 -1.46
CA ASN A 34 5.70 17.03 -1.10
C ASN A 34 5.19 15.97 -2.08
N ALA A 35 5.05 16.34 -3.36
CA ALA A 35 4.56 15.45 -4.40
C ALA A 35 5.57 15.25 -5.53
N TYR A 36 5.54 14.05 -6.09
CA TYR A 36 6.30 13.64 -7.25
C TYR A 36 5.37 12.94 -8.23
N VAL A 37 5.55 13.18 -9.53
CA VAL A 37 4.66 12.69 -10.59
C VAL A 37 5.43 11.80 -11.56
N TYR A 38 4.82 10.68 -11.92
CA TYR A 38 5.26 9.77 -12.97
C TYR A 38 4.04 9.34 -13.79
N GLY A 39 3.91 9.84 -15.02
CA GLY A 39 2.74 9.57 -15.86
C GLY A 39 1.43 9.97 -15.16
N ASN A 40 0.54 9.01 -14.93
CA ASN A 40 -0.74 9.20 -14.23
C ASN A 40 -0.68 8.86 -12.72
N VAL A 41 0.52 8.62 -12.17
CA VAL A 41 0.75 8.27 -10.77
C VAL A 41 1.40 9.45 -10.06
N THR A 42 0.82 9.85 -8.93
CA THR A 42 1.38 10.89 -8.04
C THR A 42 1.76 10.26 -6.71
N LEU A 43 3.04 10.30 -6.35
CA LEU A 43 3.51 9.98 -5.01
C LEU A 43 3.44 11.25 -4.16
N MET A 44 2.73 11.22 -3.03
CA MET A 44 2.65 12.33 -2.09
C MET A 44 2.92 11.85 -0.66
N THR A 45 3.65 12.67 0.10
CA THR A 45 3.88 12.41 1.52
C THR A 45 3.11 13.37 2.42
N ILE A 46 2.58 12.85 3.54
CA ILE A 46 1.87 13.63 4.55
C ILE A 46 2.58 13.57 5.91
N ALA A 47 2.33 14.57 6.74
CA ALA A 47 2.86 14.61 8.09
C ALA A 47 2.18 13.61 9.05
N GLY A 48 0.89 13.34 8.88
CA GLY A 48 0.07 12.55 9.82
C GLY A 48 0.02 11.05 9.54
N GLU A 49 -0.82 10.35 10.29
CA GLU A 49 -1.17 8.94 10.06
C GLU A 49 -2.21 8.82 8.94
N VAL A 50 -1.90 8.04 7.90
CA VAL A 50 -2.82 7.83 6.77
C VAL A 50 -4.12 7.17 7.23
N THR A 51 -4.07 6.34 8.26
CA THR A 51 -5.24 5.63 8.81
C THR A 51 -6.31 6.57 9.39
N ARG A 52 -5.98 7.84 9.65
CA ARG A 52 -6.87 8.82 10.29
C ARG A 52 -7.37 9.92 9.35
N ILE A 53 -6.96 9.92 8.08
CA ILE A 53 -7.40 10.96 7.16
C ILE A 53 -8.89 10.82 6.87
N THR A 54 -9.55 11.96 6.65
CA THR A 54 -10.97 12.02 6.28
C THR A 54 -11.20 12.60 4.90
N GLU A 55 -10.15 13.16 4.30
CA GLU A 55 -10.13 13.72 2.96
C GLU A 55 -8.78 13.44 2.32
N LEU A 56 -8.74 13.43 1.00
CA LEU A 56 -7.49 13.32 0.26
C LEU A 56 -6.78 14.67 0.19
N PRO A 57 -5.44 14.69 0.20
CA PRO A 57 -4.71 15.93 0.02
C PRO A 57 -4.82 16.51 -1.41
N ILE A 58 -5.25 15.69 -2.37
CA ILE A 58 -5.51 16.05 -3.78
C ILE A 58 -6.60 15.13 -4.35
N ASP A 59 -7.31 15.58 -5.39
CA ASP A 59 -8.26 14.75 -6.13
C ASP A 59 -7.54 13.57 -6.80
N ALA A 60 -8.06 12.37 -6.61
CA ALA A 60 -7.56 11.15 -7.22
C ALA A 60 -8.71 10.19 -7.55
N GLU A 61 -8.48 9.24 -8.45
CA GLU A 61 -9.45 8.18 -8.77
C GLU A 61 -9.33 6.97 -7.83
N GLU A 62 -8.17 6.81 -7.19
CA GLU A 62 -7.83 5.69 -6.32
C GLU A 62 -6.58 6.06 -5.50
N VAL A 63 -6.48 5.53 -4.28
CA VAL A 63 -5.31 5.68 -3.40
C VAL A 63 -4.69 4.33 -3.07
N ILE A 64 -3.38 4.25 -3.26
CA ILE A 64 -2.55 3.12 -2.80
C ILE A 64 -1.66 3.65 -1.67
N VAL A 65 -1.80 3.10 -0.47
CA VAL A 65 -1.08 3.53 0.71
C VAL A 65 0.16 2.65 0.89
N ALA A 66 1.33 3.29 0.96
CA ALA A 66 2.56 2.64 1.40
C ALA A 66 2.66 2.78 2.93
N SER A 67 2.66 1.67 3.67
CA SER A 67 2.73 1.70 5.13
C SER A 67 3.53 0.54 5.72
N ARG A 68 3.79 0.62 7.02
CA ARG A 68 4.23 -0.51 7.84
C ARG A 68 3.05 -1.34 8.31
N HIS A 69 3.27 -2.65 8.40
CA HIS A 69 2.50 -3.54 9.26
C HIS A 69 3.27 -3.78 10.55
N ALA A 70 2.58 -3.81 11.70
CA ALA A 70 3.17 -4.09 13.00
C ALA A 70 2.46 -5.28 13.66
N SER A 71 3.22 -6.34 13.94
CA SER A 71 2.68 -7.57 14.54
C SER A 71 3.60 -8.12 15.62
N GLU A 72 3.01 -8.55 16.74
CA GLU A 72 3.72 -9.20 17.86
C GLU A 72 4.34 -10.55 17.48
N SER A 73 3.82 -11.22 16.44
CA SER A 73 4.39 -12.48 15.95
C SER A 73 5.80 -12.33 15.40
N GLY A 74 6.22 -11.12 15.02
CA GLY A 74 7.54 -10.82 14.46
C GLY A 74 7.81 -11.43 13.09
N VAL A 75 6.83 -12.09 12.47
CA VAL A 75 6.98 -12.77 11.18
C VAL A 75 7.18 -11.74 10.06
N PRO A 76 8.30 -11.81 9.29
CA PRO A 76 8.51 -10.95 8.13
C PRO A 76 7.42 -11.16 7.09
N THR A 77 6.64 -10.12 6.80
CA THR A 77 5.43 -10.21 5.97
C THR A 77 5.35 -9.04 4.99
N LEU A 78 4.95 -9.29 3.75
CA LEU A 78 4.53 -8.28 2.79
C LEU A 78 3.02 -8.43 2.57
N ALA A 79 2.26 -7.41 2.92
CA ALA A 79 0.81 -7.53 3.02
C ALA A 79 0.06 -6.59 2.08
N VAL A 80 -1.19 -6.97 1.76
CA VAL A 80 -2.14 -6.13 1.04
C VAL A 80 -3.51 -6.23 1.67
N HIS A 81 -4.17 -5.11 1.90
CA HIS A 81 -5.57 -5.09 2.36
C HIS A 81 -6.31 -3.82 1.97
N VAL A 82 -7.61 -3.84 2.22
CA VAL A 82 -8.50 -2.68 2.13
C VAL A 82 -8.87 -2.29 3.55
N PRO A 83 -8.77 -0.99 3.93
CA PRO A 83 -9.09 -0.56 5.27
C PRO A 83 -10.59 -0.62 5.54
N GLY A 84 -10.97 -0.81 6.81
CA GLY A 84 -12.35 -0.78 7.26
C GLY A 84 -12.48 -1.02 8.75
N GLU A 85 -13.43 -0.35 9.38
CA GLU A 85 -13.82 -0.53 10.76
C GLU A 85 -15.20 -1.23 10.82
N VAL A 86 -15.21 -2.54 10.61
CA VAL A 86 -16.43 -3.36 10.47
C VAL A 86 -17.41 -3.14 11.64
N MET A 87 -16.91 -3.14 12.88
CA MET A 87 -17.73 -2.94 14.08
C MET A 87 -18.34 -1.54 14.19
N LYS A 88 -17.79 -0.56 13.46
CA LYS A 88 -18.30 0.82 13.36
C LYS A 88 -19.07 1.06 12.06
N MET A 89 -19.36 0.00 11.30
CA MET A 89 -20.03 0.05 9.99
C MET A 89 -19.33 0.97 8.98
N GLY A 90 -18.00 1.11 9.10
CA GLY A 90 -17.19 1.88 8.14
C GLY A 90 -16.38 0.95 7.26
N LEU A 91 -16.59 0.98 5.95
CA LEU A 91 -15.79 0.23 4.97
C LEU A 91 -15.28 1.22 3.93
N ALA A 92 -14.00 1.15 3.60
CA ALA A 92 -13.50 1.87 2.42
C ALA A 92 -13.91 1.14 1.14
N GLU A 93 -13.99 1.90 0.04
CA GLU A 93 -14.16 1.31 -1.27
C GLU A 93 -12.93 0.44 -1.64
N ALA A 94 -13.18 -0.74 -2.19
CA ALA A 94 -12.15 -1.69 -2.57
C ALA A 94 -11.91 -1.65 -4.08
N SER A 95 -10.65 -1.84 -4.50
CA SER A 95 -10.29 -2.13 -5.89
C SER A 95 -9.70 -3.54 -6.00
N PRO A 96 -10.53 -4.57 -6.28
CA PRO A 96 -10.06 -5.96 -6.35
C PRO A 96 -8.95 -6.18 -7.38
N SER A 97 -8.93 -5.39 -8.47
CA SER A 97 -7.87 -5.44 -9.47
C SER A 97 -6.54 -4.93 -8.92
N THR A 98 -6.56 -3.84 -8.15
CA THR A 98 -5.36 -3.27 -7.50
C THR A 98 -4.84 -4.23 -6.43
N VAL A 99 -5.71 -4.74 -5.56
CA VAL A 99 -5.37 -5.73 -4.54
C VAL A 99 -4.73 -6.97 -5.17
N LYS A 100 -5.35 -7.54 -6.21
CA LYS A 100 -4.81 -8.71 -6.92
C LYS A 100 -3.45 -8.42 -7.54
N THR A 101 -3.30 -7.28 -8.24
CA THR A 101 -2.02 -6.96 -8.88
C THR A 101 -0.92 -6.76 -7.84
N ALA A 102 -1.20 -6.01 -6.77
CA ALA A 102 -0.24 -5.81 -5.68
C ALA A 102 0.20 -7.15 -5.09
N LEU A 103 -0.76 -7.99 -4.67
CA LEU A 103 -0.47 -9.28 -4.05
C LEU A 103 0.35 -10.20 -4.96
N ARG A 104 -0.05 -10.34 -6.25
CA ARG A 104 0.70 -11.18 -7.20
C ARG A 104 2.10 -10.66 -7.47
N THR A 105 2.25 -9.33 -7.55
CA THR A 105 3.56 -8.71 -7.77
C THR A 105 4.46 -8.85 -6.54
N LEU A 106 3.90 -8.80 -5.33
CA LEU A 106 4.66 -9.08 -4.11
C LEU A 106 5.20 -10.51 -4.10
N VAL A 107 4.39 -11.52 -4.48
CA VAL A 107 4.85 -12.91 -4.62
C VAL A 107 6.01 -13.01 -5.61
N GLU A 108 5.84 -12.45 -6.81
CA GLU A 108 6.88 -12.46 -7.85
C GLU A 108 8.17 -11.79 -7.38
N MET A 109 8.06 -10.60 -6.77
CA MET A 109 9.21 -9.82 -6.34
C MET A 109 9.90 -10.41 -5.11
N ARG A 110 9.15 -11.04 -4.20
CA ARG A 110 9.71 -11.81 -3.10
C ARG A 110 10.64 -12.90 -3.64
N ASP A 111 10.14 -13.71 -4.57
CA ASP A 111 10.89 -14.82 -5.15
C ASP A 111 12.11 -14.31 -5.91
N LYS A 112 11.93 -13.27 -6.74
CA LYS A 112 13.00 -12.66 -7.55
C LYS A 112 14.11 -12.04 -6.70
N LEU A 113 13.78 -11.45 -5.55
CA LEU A 113 14.75 -10.79 -4.67
C LEU A 113 15.34 -11.73 -3.60
N GLY A 114 14.86 -12.98 -3.53
CA GLY A 114 15.26 -13.97 -2.54
C GLY A 114 14.85 -13.60 -1.13
N LEU A 115 13.66 -13.01 -0.97
CA LEU A 115 13.10 -12.62 0.33
C LEU A 115 12.44 -13.83 1.00
N THR A 116 12.72 -14.03 2.29
CA THR A 116 12.09 -15.09 3.11
C THR A 116 10.79 -14.61 3.77
N TYR A 117 10.11 -13.63 3.16
CA TYR A 117 8.91 -13.01 3.71
C TYR A 117 7.68 -13.81 3.33
N ASP A 118 6.72 -13.90 4.24
CA ASP A 118 5.37 -14.30 3.87
C ASP A 118 4.72 -13.20 3.01
N VAL A 119 3.84 -13.60 2.11
CA VAL A 119 3.02 -12.67 1.31
C VAL A 119 1.57 -13.03 1.56
N SER A 120 0.80 -12.08 2.09
CA SER A 120 -0.55 -12.34 2.56
C SER A 120 -1.52 -11.23 2.18
N LEU A 121 -2.80 -11.61 2.11
CA LEU A 121 -3.87 -10.64 2.33
C LEU A 121 -4.04 -10.44 3.83
N GLU A 122 -4.46 -9.25 4.23
CA GLU A 122 -4.97 -9.03 5.58
C GLU A 122 -6.47 -8.77 5.55
N ALA A 123 -7.13 -9.18 6.64
CA ALA A 123 -8.53 -8.88 6.86
C ALA A 123 -8.77 -7.36 6.85
N THR A 124 -9.97 -6.94 6.45
CA THR A 124 -10.36 -5.52 6.50
C THR A 124 -10.33 -5.01 7.94
N HIS A 125 -9.45 -4.03 8.20
CA HIS A 125 -9.26 -3.45 9.53
C HIS A 125 -8.77 -1.99 9.44
N HIS A 126 -8.88 -1.25 10.56
CA HIS A 126 -8.51 0.16 10.74
C HIS A 126 -9.08 1.15 9.69
N GLY A 127 -8.76 2.44 9.81
CA GLY A 127 -9.16 3.47 8.83
C GLY A 127 -8.12 3.70 7.72
N PRO A 128 -8.37 4.60 6.76
CA PRO A 128 -9.52 5.48 6.67
C PRO A 128 -10.75 4.77 6.08
N THR A 129 -11.94 5.25 6.41
CA THR A 129 -13.23 4.67 5.97
C THR A 129 -14.16 5.68 5.29
N ARG A 130 -13.74 6.95 5.20
CA ARG A 130 -14.57 8.09 4.75
C ARG A 130 -14.13 8.69 3.42
N LEU A 131 -13.31 7.95 2.66
CA LEU A 131 -12.83 8.41 1.36
C LEU A 131 -13.77 7.89 0.29
N ASP A 132 -14.21 8.77 -0.61
CA ASP A 132 -15.12 8.44 -1.73
C ASP A 132 -14.38 7.85 -2.94
N VAL A 133 -13.24 7.21 -2.70
CA VAL A 133 -12.43 6.55 -3.73
C VAL A 133 -11.88 5.23 -3.20
N PRO A 134 -11.53 4.27 -4.08
CA PRO A 134 -10.90 3.04 -3.65
C PRO A 134 -9.59 3.26 -2.89
N VAL A 135 -9.39 2.49 -1.82
CA VAL A 135 -8.19 2.52 -0.98
C VAL A 135 -7.58 1.13 -0.87
N THR A 136 -6.28 1.00 -1.09
CA THR A 136 -5.53 -0.25 -0.89
C THR A 136 -4.24 0.04 -0.13
N PHE A 137 -3.98 -0.68 0.96
CA PHE A 137 -2.70 -0.66 1.66
C PHE A 137 -1.77 -1.73 1.07
N VAL A 138 -0.50 -1.40 0.93
CA VAL A 138 0.57 -2.32 0.55
C VAL A 138 1.73 -2.11 1.51
N GLU A 139 2.04 -3.13 2.29
CA GLU A 139 2.78 -2.95 3.54
C GLU A 139 4.02 -3.82 3.68
N ILE A 140 4.93 -3.37 4.55
CA ILE A 140 6.07 -4.15 5.04
C ILE A 140 5.90 -4.38 6.53
N GLY A 141 5.87 -5.65 6.92
CA GLY A 141 5.83 -6.09 8.31
C GLY A 141 7.00 -7.00 8.69
N SER A 142 7.23 -7.23 9.97
CA SER A 142 6.35 -6.83 11.09
C SER A 142 7.02 -5.94 12.13
N SER A 143 8.32 -5.67 11.98
CA SER A 143 9.13 -4.97 12.97
C SER A 143 10.08 -3.94 12.33
N PRO A 144 10.76 -3.09 13.13
CA PRO A 144 11.72 -2.12 12.62
C PRO A 144 12.79 -2.71 11.70
N GLU A 145 13.20 -3.96 11.90
CA GLU A 145 14.17 -4.62 11.02
C GLU A 145 13.64 -4.70 9.58
N GLN A 146 12.41 -5.19 9.42
CA GLN A 146 11.79 -5.35 8.11
C GLN A 146 11.43 -4.00 7.48
N TRP A 147 10.96 -3.03 8.27
CA TRP A 147 10.60 -1.70 7.76
C TRP A 147 11.78 -0.98 7.08
N HIS A 148 13.03 -1.28 7.49
CA HIS A 148 14.24 -0.73 6.90
C HIS A 148 14.91 -1.65 5.85
N ASP A 149 14.35 -2.83 5.59
CA ASP A 149 14.87 -3.75 4.58
C ASP A 149 14.68 -3.17 3.17
N LYS A 150 15.80 -2.82 2.52
CA LYS A 150 15.82 -2.19 1.19
C LYS A 150 15.29 -3.10 0.08
N LYS A 151 15.34 -4.42 0.26
CA LYS A 151 14.77 -5.38 -0.71
C LYS A 151 13.26 -5.49 -0.53
N ALA A 152 12.77 -5.53 0.72
CA ALA A 152 11.33 -5.45 0.99
C ALA A 152 10.73 -4.14 0.45
N GLY A 153 11.42 -3.02 0.66
CA GLY A 153 11.06 -1.72 0.07
C GLY A 153 10.98 -1.75 -1.46
N GLU A 154 11.89 -2.48 -2.13
CA GLU A 154 11.85 -2.64 -3.58
C GLU A 154 10.66 -3.50 -4.04
N ALA A 155 10.42 -4.62 -3.35
CA ALA A 155 9.29 -5.50 -3.64
C ALA A 155 7.96 -4.75 -3.56
N VAL A 156 7.76 -3.98 -2.49
CA VAL A 156 6.54 -3.18 -2.29
C VAL A 156 6.44 -2.02 -3.29
N ALA A 157 7.52 -1.30 -3.56
CA ALA A 157 7.52 -0.24 -4.58
C ALA A 157 7.15 -0.78 -5.98
N ARG A 158 7.65 -1.97 -6.35
CA ARG A 158 7.29 -2.66 -7.60
C ARG A 158 5.82 -3.05 -7.62
N ALA A 159 5.31 -3.59 -6.52
CA ALA A 159 3.90 -3.97 -6.40
C ALA A 159 2.95 -2.77 -6.51
N ILE A 160 3.27 -1.66 -5.83
CA ILE A 160 2.52 -0.40 -5.91
C ILE A 160 2.50 0.10 -7.35
N MET A 161 3.64 0.16 -8.03
CA MET A 161 3.70 0.67 -9.41
C MET A 161 2.96 -0.23 -10.41
N ALA A 162 3.07 -1.56 -10.26
CA ALA A 162 2.31 -2.49 -11.09
C ALA A 162 0.80 -2.30 -10.89
N ALA A 163 0.34 -2.20 -9.64
CA ALA A 163 -1.06 -1.98 -9.32
C ALA A 163 -1.55 -0.59 -9.78
N ALA A 164 -0.68 0.42 -9.75
CA ALA A 164 -1.01 1.77 -10.14
C ALA A 164 -1.13 1.93 -11.67
N THR A 165 -0.31 1.22 -12.44
CA THR A 165 -0.18 1.45 -13.89
C THR A 165 -0.82 0.36 -14.75
N LEU A 166 -0.82 -0.89 -14.29
CA LEU A 166 -1.26 -2.07 -15.06
C LEU A 166 -2.11 -3.01 -14.19
N PRO A 167 -3.28 -2.56 -13.67
CA PRO A 167 -4.15 -3.40 -12.84
C PRO A 167 -4.68 -4.61 -13.63
N MET A 168 -4.64 -5.78 -13.00
CA MET A 168 -5.07 -7.04 -13.59
C MET A 168 -6.58 -7.17 -13.52
N LYS A 169 -7.21 -7.64 -14.59
CA LYS A 169 -8.62 -8.06 -14.54
C LYS A 169 -8.80 -9.24 -13.58
N CYS A 170 -9.90 -9.22 -12.83
CA CYS A 170 -10.24 -10.27 -11.88
C CYS A 170 -11.74 -10.40 -11.70
N ARG A 171 -12.15 -11.53 -11.12
CA ARG A 171 -13.50 -11.71 -10.60
C ARG A 171 -13.56 -11.07 -9.21
N HIS A 172 -14.57 -10.25 -8.98
CA HIS A 172 -14.78 -9.64 -7.67
C HIS A 172 -15.48 -10.63 -6.74
N ALA A 173 -15.04 -10.68 -5.48
CA ALA A 173 -15.58 -11.54 -4.45
C ALA A 173 -15.42 -10.88 -3.07
N ILE A 174 -16.26 -11.28 -2.13
CA ILE A 174 -16.14 -10.95 -0.71
C ILE A 174 -15.71 -12.22 0.01
N GLY A 175 -14.62 -12.15 0.77
CA GLY A 175 -14.17 -13.24 1.64
C GLY A 175 -14.79 -13.10 3.03
N LEU A 176 -15.35 -14.18 3.56
CA LEU A 176 -15.91 -14.25 4.90
C LEU A 176 -15.32 -15.46 5.63
N GLY A 177 -14.71 -15.23 6.79
CA GLY A 177 -14.03 -16.25 7.59
C GLY A 177 -12.50 -16.18 7.52
N GLY A 178 -11.84 -17.04 8.30
CA GLY A 178 -10.37 -17.07 8.43
C GLY A 178 -9.84 -16.13 9.53
N PRO A 179 -8.55 -16.27 9.89
CA PRO A 179 -7.87 -15.36 10.81
C PRO A 179 -7.40 -14.08 10.08
N HIS A 180 -6.69 -13.22 10.81
CA HIS A 180 -6.25 -11.90 10.32
C HIS A 180 -5.48 -11.95 8.99
N TYR A 181 -4.58 -12.92 8.79
CA TYR A 181 -3.80 -13.08 7.56
C TYR A 181 -4.52 -13.83 6.41
N ALA A 182 -5.84 -14.04 6.54
CA ALA A 182 -6.74 -14.47 5.47
C ALA A 182 -6.24 -15.65 4.59
N PHE A 183 -5.60 -16.65 5.21
CA PHE A 183 -5.15 -17.87 4.54
C PHE A 183 -6.29 -18.87 4.29
#